data_AF-A0A1V4MW86-F1
#
_entry.id   AF-A0A1V4MW86-F1
#
_cell.length_a   1.000
_cell.length_b   1.000
_cell.length_c   1.000
_cell.angle_alpha   90.00
_cell.angle_beta   90.00
_cell.angle_gamma   90.00
#
_symmetry.space_group_name_H-M   'P 1'
#
loop_
_entity.id
_entity.type
_entity.pdbx_description
1 polymer ?
#
loop_
_entity_poly.entity_id
_entity_poly.type
_entity_poly.pdbx_seq_one_letter_code
_entity_poly.pdbx_strand_id
1 'polypeptide(L)' 'MSVDDSLLAQLEMLAEKLGITVRQENVLMEESSGTGCLYRIDGKYVLFLHIKTMVRWKMEKCLQTLRGLF' A
#
# COMPACT_ATOMS: atom_id res chain seq x y z
N MET A 1 -12.35 -9.36 -13.25
CA MET A 1 -11.63 -8.36 -12.44
C MET A 1 -12.21 -7.00 -12.75
N SER A 2 -12.44 -6.16 -11.74
CA SER A 2 -12.89 -4.78 -11.98
C SER A 2 -11.74 -3.90 -12.49
N VAL A 3 -12.06 -2.74 -13.05
CA VAL A 3 -11.05 -1.75 -13.48
C VAL A 3 -10.21 -1.30 -12.28
N ASP A 4 -10.84 -1.12 -11.12
CA ASP A 4 -10.17 -0.71 -9.89
C ASP A 4 -9.18 -1.78 -9.40
N ASP A 5 -9.52 -3.07 -9.50
CA ASP A 5 -8.60 -4.15 -9.13
C ASP A 5 -7.38 -4.19 -10.06
N SER A 6 -7.58 -3.96 -11.35
CA SER A 6 -6.50 -3.90 -12.34
C SER A 6 -5.57 -2.72 -12.09
N LEU A 7 -6.14 -1.55 -11.75
CA LEU A 7 -5.36 -0.36 -11.42
C LEU A 7 -4.58 -0.55 -10.12
N LEU A 8 -5.19 -1.13 -9.08
CA LEU A 8 -4.50 -1.45 -7.85
C LEU A 8 -3.30 -2.37 -8.11
N ALA A 9 -3.48 -3.45 -8.88
CA ALA A 9 -2.39 -4.35 -9.21
C ALA A 9 -1.23 -3.65 -9.95
N GLN A 10 -1.54 -2.71 -10.85
CA GLN A 10 -0.52 -1.91 -11.53
C GLN A 10 0.25 -0.99 -10.58
N LEU A 11 -0.43 -0.39 -9.61
CA LEU A 11 0.20 0.45 -8.58
C LEU A 11 1.09 -0.37 -7.64
N GLU A 12 0.65 -1.57 -7.25
CA GLU A 12 1.45 -2.49 -6.44
C GLU A 12 2.74 -2.90 -7.18
N MET A 13 2.62 -3.29 -8.46
CA MET A 13 3.79 -3.61 -9.30
C MET A 13 4.75 -2.43 -9.46
N LEU A 14 4.24 -1.20 -9.60
CA LEU A 14 5.09 -0.02 -9.70
C LEU A 14 5.84 0.24 -8.40
N ALA A 15 5.17 0.10 -7.26
CA ALA A 15 5.80 0.24 -5.95
C ALA A 15 6.95 -0.77 -5.77
N GLU A 16 6.75 -2.02 -6.16
CA GLU A 16 7.80 -3.05 -6.12
C GLU A 16 9.00 -2.70 -6.99
N LYS A 17 8.77 -2.18 -8.21
CA LYS A 17 9.85 -1.72 -9.11
C LYS A 17 10.66 -0.56 -8.52
N LEU A 18 10.05 0.22 -7.63
CA LEU A 18 10.71 1.31 -6.90
C LEU A 18 11.37 0.84 -5.60
N GLY A 19 11.41 -0.47 -5.34
CA GLY A 19 12.02 -1.05 -4.14
C GLY A 19 11.14 -1.00 -2.90
N ILE A 20 9.84 -0.75 -3.06
CA ILE A 20 8.85 -0.75 -1.98
C ILE A 20 8.19 -2.12 -1.95
N THR A 21 8.33 -2.85 -0.84
CA THR A 21 7.61 -4.11 -0.67
C THR A 21 6.15 -3.82 -0.30
N VAL A 22 5.19 -4.34 -1.06
CA VAL A 22 3.77 -4.23 -0.70
C VAL A 22 3.33 -5.48 0.05
N ARG A 23 2.65 -5.31 1.19
CA ARG A 23 2.11 -6.41 1.99
C ARG A 23 0.64 -6.18 2.29
N GLN A 24 -0.19 -7.18 1.99
CA GLN A 24 -1.57 -7.20 2.43
C GLN A 24 -1.66 -7.91 3.78
N GLU A 25 -1.99 -7.17 4.83
CA GLU A 25 -2.03 -7.69 6.20
C GLU A 25 -3.39 -7.47 6.85
N ASN A 26 -3.71 -8.32 7.81
CA ASN A 26 -4.85 -8.15 8.70
C ASN A 26 -4.35 -7.40 9.95
N VAL A 27 -4.07 -6.10 9.78
CA VAL A 27 -3.50 -5.28 10.86
C VAL A 27 -4.53 -5.16 11.97
N LEU A 28 -4.26 -5.75 13.14
CA LEU A 28 -5.04 -5.50 14.36
C LEU A 28 -4.89 -4.01 14.71
N MET A 29 -5.92 -3.24 14.37
CA MET A 29 -6.06 -1.83 14.70
C MET A 29 -6.28 -1.67 16.21
N GLU A 30 -5.23 -1.81 17.03
CA GLU A 30 -5.37 -1.44 18.44
C GLU A 30 -4.93 -0.01 18.72
N GLU A 31 -3.95 0.60 18.04
CA GLU A 31 -3.57 2.00 18.40
C GLU A 31 -3.11 2.91 17.24
N SER A 32 -3.32 2.52 15.98
CA SER A 32 -3.11 3.46 14.87
C SER A 32 -4.32 3.48 13.93
N SER A 33 -4.93 4.64 13.82
CA SER A 33 -6.09 4.97 12.98
C SER A 33 -5.78 4.95 11.46
N GLY A 34 -4.78 4.18 11.04
CA GLY A 34 -4.30 4.11 9.67
C GLY A 34 -4.75 2.83 8.97
N THR A 35 -5.60 2.97 7.96
CA THR A 35 -6.05 1.94 7.01
C THR A 35 -4.93 1.36 6.09
N GLY A 36 -3.67 1.68 6.39
CA GLY A 36 -2.45 1.28 5.70
C GLY A 36 -1.34 2.31 5.92
N CYS A 37 -0.08 1.87 6.04
CA CYS A 37 1.06 2.71 6.42
C CYS A 37 2.33 2.32 5.65
N LEU A 38 3.14 3.32 5.29
CA LEU A 38 4.48 3.15 4.74
C LEU A 38 5.48 3.15 5.90
N TYR A 39 6.25 2.06 6.03
CA TYR A 39 7.33 1.95 7.01
C TYR A 39 8.68 1.84 6.31
N ARG A 40 9.73 2.25 7.03
CA ARG A 40 11.11 1.91 6.68
C ARG A 40 11.62 0.87 7.66
N ILE A 41 11.84 -0.35 7.18
CA ILE A 41 12.30 -1.50 7.96
C ILE A 41 13.63 -1.94 7.37
N ASP A 42 14.68 -1.98 8.19
CA ASP A 42 16.05 -2.34 7.76
C ASP A 42 16.52 -1.60 6.50
N GLY A 43 16.19 -0.30 6.44
CA GLY A 43 16.54 0.56 5.32
C GLY A 43 15.64 0.43 4.08
N LYS A 44 14.73 -0.55 4.03
CA LYS A 44 13.79 -0.81 2.92
C LYS A 44 12.41 -0.23 3.20
N TYR A 45 11.74 0.25 2.16
CA TYR A 45 10.36 0.72 2.28
C TYR A 45 9.38 -0.46 2.19
N VAL A 46 8.41 -0.50 3.10
CA VAL A 46 7.35 -1.51 3.12
C VAL A 46 6.01 -0.81 3.27
N LEU A 47 5.12 -1.00 2.29
CA LEU A 47 3.76 -0.49 2.29
C LEU A 47 2.80 -1.57 2.75
N PHE A 48 2.19 -1.38 3.92
CA PHE A 48 1.17 -2.28 4.44
C PHE A 48 -0.22 -1.79 4.04
N LEU A 49 -0.98 -2.66 3.39
CA LEU A 49 -2.36 -2.43 2.98
C LEU A 49 -3.28 -3.35 3.78
N HIS A 50 -4.29 -2.79 4.44
CA HIS A 50 -5.21 -3.61 5.23
C HIS A 50 -6.12 -4.44 4.31
N ILE A 51 -6.23 -5.75 4.54
CA ILE A 51 -6.90 -6.65 3.59
C ILE A 51 -8.38 -6.31 3.36
N LYS A 52 -9.09 -5.85 4.41
CA LYS A 52 -10.54 -5.53 4.36
C LYS A 52 -10.86 -4.10 3.92
N THR A 53 -9.88 -3.28 3.52
CA THR A 53 -10.18 -1.93 3.04
C THR A 53 -10.62 -1.94 1.58
N MET A 54 -11.45 -0.95 1.21
CA MET A 54 -11.90 -0.77 -0.16
C MET A 54 -10.71 -0.60 -1.11
N VAL A 55 -10.83 -1.15 -2.32
CA VAL A 55 -9.81 -1.06 -3.38
C VAL A 55 -9.39 0.39 -3.63
N ARG A 56 -10.35 1.31 -3.67
CA ARG A 56 -10.10 2.76 -3.81
C ARG A 56 -9.14 3.32 -2.76
N TRP A 57 -9.26 2.85 -1.52
CA TRP A 57 -8.42 3.28 -0.41
C TRP A 57 -7.00 2.74 -0.54
N LYS A 58 -6.87 1.47 -0.94
CA LYS A 58 -5.57 0.86 -1.24
C LYS A 58 -4.86 1.62 -2.37
N MET A 59 -5.59 1.97 -3.43
CA MET A 59 -5.07 2.78 -4.54
C MET A 59 -4.60 4.17 -4.05
N GLU A 60 -5.38 4.84 -3.22
CA GLU A 60 -5.01 6.14 -2.67
C GLU A 60 -3.72 6.06 -1.84
N LYS A 61 -3.56 5.02 -1.00
CA LYS A 61 -2.32 4.82 -0.24
C LYS A 61 -1.11 4.52 -1.11
N CYS A 62 -1.26 3.71 -2.17
CA CYS A 62 -0.20 3.51 -3.14
C CYS A 62 0.20 4.84 -3.81
N LEU A 63 -0.78 5.64 -4.27
CA LEU A 63 -0.51 6.93 -4.90
C LEU A 63 0.18 7.93 -3.96
N GLN A 64 -0.29 8.05 -2.71
CA GLN A 64 0.34 8.90 -1.71
C GLN A 64 1.79 8.49 -1.45
N THR A 65 2.04 7.18 -1.34
CA THR A 65 3.37 6.60 -1.14
C THR A 65 4.30 6.92 -2.30
N LEU A 66 3.84 6.64 -3.53
CA LEU A 66 4.61 6.87 -4.75
C LEU A 66 4.92 8.36 -4.93
N ARG A 67 3.94 9.24 -4.68
CA ARG A 67 4.13 10.69 -4.77
C ARG A 67 5.13 11.23 -3.75
N GLY A 68 5.23 10.64 -2.56
CA GLY A 68 6.18 11.08 -1.52
C GLY A 68 7.65 10.66 -1.76
N LEU A 69 7.90 9.80 -2.76
CA LEU A 69 9.23 9.33 -3.12
C LEU A 69 9.85 10.07 -4.33
N PHE A 70 9.07 10.94 -5.00
CA PHE A 70 9.50 11.81 -6.10
C PHE A 70 9.42 13.29 -5.70
#